data_AF-A0A918SI94-F1
#
_entry.id   AF-A0A918SI94-F1
#
_cell.length_a   1.000
_cell.length_b   1.000
_cell.length_c   1.000
_cell.angle_alpha   90.00
_cell.angle_beta   90.00
_cell.angle_gamma   90.00
#
_symmetry.space_group_name_H-M   'P 1'
#
loop_
_entity.id
_entity.type
_entity.pdbx_description
1 polymer ?
#
loop_
_entity_poly.entity_id
_entity_poly.type
_entity_poly.pdbx_seq_one_letter_code
_entity_poly.pdbx_strand_id
1 'polypeptide(L)'
;MLLIYTQKVTPRITYSFKHICTGILKIPVTFTSKIEEFIAHEGMKISYGKQSLGNEIFIQSVDLLQEQGFADVEFKVQDWEGTPCFFTVSEKSSIPFDIFAASFYLLTRYEEYSPHVKDEQGRFPASESLAFREDFLNLPVVDIWAYKFRNLLQERFPENVFPVRKRQIHNVISVTEAFCYRKKGIVRAVIGFLVDLIQFKIKYVVDRVQVMMNFKKDPFDNYTGIIKFLKKYRISLKFMFQVSDFSTHDRNINHNRLEFQSLIKSVADYAEVGLLLGYYANQKMKVLKNEKLRLESILKRSIESGMNSKYNLLLPDTYNHMAELEFRNDYSMGYPEAVGFRAGTCSPFLFYDINFEVTTPLQVHPYAISIQALEGIKENEIKSRIAEIKRNINNVDGNLIAVYTNEDFSEYSNAKRNYEILKNINEIK
;
A
#
# COMPACT_ATOMS: atom_id res chain seq x y z
N MET A 1 -4.75 29.07 -2.27
CA MET A 1 -5.96 28.22 -2.32
C MET A 1 -6.37 28.11 -3.76
N LEU A 2 -6.79 26.94 -4.23
CA LEU A 2 -7.24 26.71 -5.60
C LEU A 2 -8.78 26.65 -5.62
N LEU A 3 -9.41 27.54 -6.39
CA LEU A 3 -10.86 27.54 -6.60
C LEU A 3 -11.23 26.69 -7.82
N ILE A 4 -12.13 25.74 -7.63
CA ILE A 4 -12.59 24.83 -8.68
C ILE A 4 -14.06 25.12 -8.97
N TYR A 5 -14.35 25.54 -10.19
CA TYR A 5 -15.73 25.63 -10.65
C TYR A 5 -16.21 24.28 -11.18
N THR A 6 -17.38 23.83 -10.73
CA THR A 6 -18.09 22.70 -11.35
C THR A 6 -19.59 22.84 -11.16
N GLN A 7 -20.39 22.38 -12.13
CA GLN A 7 -21.85 22.54 -12.09
C GLN A 7 -22.47 21.84 -10.87
N LYS A 8 -21.93 20.67 -10.49
CA LYS A 8 -22.40 19.88 -9.35
C LYS A 8 -21.21 19.30 -8.62
N VAL A 9 -21.06 19.65 -7.35
CA VAL A 9 -20.01 19.08 -6.48
C VAL A 9 -20.50 17.72 -5.97
N THR A 10 -19.82 16.65 -6.37
CA THR A 10 -20.08 15.28 -5.88
C THR A 10 -19.00 14.85 -4.88
N PRO A 11 -19.24 13.80 -4.08
CA PRO A 11 -18.22 13.22 -3.21
C PRO A 11 -16.98 12.75 -3.98
N ARG A 12 -17.14 12.14 -5.16
CA ARG A 12 -16.03 11.70 -6.03
C ARG A 12 -15.17 12.87 -6.52
N ILE A 13 -15.78 13.95 -6.99
CA ILE A 13 -15.07 15.19 -7.34
C ILE A 13 -14.29 15.70 -6.13
N THR A 14 -14.95 15.84 -4.99
CA THR A 14 -14.31 16.33 -3.76
C THR A 14 -13.11 15.47 -3.38
N TYR A 15 -13.25 14.15 -3.45
CA TYR A 15 -12.20 13.19 -3.15
C TYR A 15 -11.00 13.31 -4.09
N SER A 16 -11.22 13.21 -5.40
CA SER A 16 -10.13 13.20 -6.41
C SER A 16 -9.32 14.49 -6.39
N PHE A 17 -10.01 15.64 -6.35
CA PHE A 17 -9.36 16.94 -6.27
C PHE A 17 -8.62 17.12 -4.94
N LYS A 18 -9.19 16.71 -3.81
CA LYS A 18 -8.47 16.76 -2.52
C LYS A 18 -7.23 15.87 -2.54
N HIS A 19 -7.27 14.69 -3.15
CA HIS A 19 -6.09 13.84 -3.24
C HIS A 19 -4.98 14.48 -4.08
N ILE A 20 -5.28 14.88 -5.32
CA ILE A 20 -4.28 15.48 -6.22
C ILE A 20 -3.77 16.81 -5.65
N CYS A 21 -4.67 17.75 -5.38
CA CYS A 21 -4.28 19.12 -5.04
C CYS A 21 -3.82 19.23 -3.58
N THR A 22 -4.56 18.67 -2.62
CA THR A 22 -4.23 18.81 -1.19
C THR A 22 -3.33 17.68 -0.69
N GLY A 23 -3.54 16.45 -1.15
CA GLY A 23 -2.73 15.29 -0.78
C GLY A 23 -1.32 15.34 -1.38
N ILE A 24 -1.23 15.44 -2.71
CA ILE A 24 0.04 15.41 -3.44
C ILE A 24 0.66 16.80 -3.55
N LEU A 25 -0.07 17.80 -4.07
CA LEU A 25 0.48 19.14 -4.31
C LEU A 25 0.48 20.05 -3.06
N LYS A 26 -0.15 19.63 -1.96
CA LYS A 26 -0.29 20.38 -0.70
C LYS A 26 -0.90 21.78 -0.86
N ILE A 27 -1.81 21.94 -1.82
CA ILE A 27 -2.61 23.15 -2.05
C ILE A 27 -4.02 22.94 -1.50
N PRO A 28 -4.55 23.86 -0.68
CA PRO A 28 -5.93 23.79 -0.25
C PRO A 28 -6.88 24.06 -1.42
N VAL A 29 -7.92 23.24 -1.55
CA VAL A 29 -8.95 23.36 -2.58
C VAL A 29 -10.30 23.80 -2.03
N THR A 30 -11.02 24.58 -2.82
CA THR A 30 -12.41 24.99 -2.57
C THR A 30 -13.21 24.86 -3.86
N PHE A 31 -14.51 24.60 -3.73
CA PHE A 31 -15.40 24.39 -4.87
C PHE A 31 -16.48 25.46 -4.92
N THR A 32 -16.87 25.87 -6.12
CA THR A 32 -18.06 26.71 -6.35
C THR A 32 -18.84 26.20 -7.56
N SER A 33 -20.16 26.36 -7.50
CA SER A 33 -21.07 26.14 -8.64
C SER A 33 -21.61 27.45 -9.21
N LYS A 34 -21.21 28.60 -8.67
CA LYS A 34 -21.63 29.92 -9.14
C LYS A 34 -20.57 30.50 -10.06
N ILE A 35 -20.99 30.89 -11.25
CA ILE A 35 -20.10 31.47 -12.27
C ILE A 35 -19.58 32.83 -11.80
N GLU A 36 -20.40 33.61 -11.10
CA GLU A 36 -20.04 34.95 -10.61
C GLU A 36 -18.89 34.88 -9.60
N GLU A 37 -18.95 33.92 -8.67
CA GLU A 37 -17.88 33.68 -7.69
C GLU A 37 -16.57 33.24 -8.37
N PHE A 38 -16.66 32.42 -9.42
CA PHE A 38 -15.50 31.98 -10.18
C PHE A 38 -14.85 33.13 -10.96
N ILE A 39 -15.65 33.98 -11.61
CA ILE A 39 -15.14 35.12 -12.37
C ILE A 39 -14.47 36.12 -11.42
N ALA A 40 -15.09 36.43 -10.28
CA ALA A 40 -14.59 37.39 -9.30
C ALA A 40 -13.32 36.93 -8.55
N HIS A 41 -12.97 35.64 -8.60
CA HIS A 41 -11.77 35.13 -7.91
C HIS A 41 -10.48 35.52 -8.65
N GLU A 42 -9.57 36.21 -7.95
CA GLU A 42 -8.30 36.68 -8.52
C GLU A 42 -7.14 35.66 -8.38
N GLY A 43 -7.29 34.66 -7.51
CA GLY A 43 -6.27 33.63 -7.28
C GLY A 43 -6.29 32.47 -8.28
N MET A 44 -5.55 31.41 -7.96
CA MET A 44 -5.55 30.18 -8.76
C MET A 44 -6.98 29.63 -8.88
N LYS A 45 -7.43 29.48 -10.13
CA LYS A 45 -8.77 28.95 -10.42
C LYS A 45 -8.79 28.10 -11.68
N ILE A 46 -9.58 27.04 -11.66
CA ILE A 46 -9.82 26.16 -12.81
C ILE A 46 -11.30 25.79 -12.93
N SER A 47 -11.74 25.44 -14.13
CA SER A 47 -13.09 24.92 -14.38
C SER A 47 -13.05 23.42 -14.68
N TYR A 48 -14.01 22.67 -14.14
CA TYR A 48 -14.18 21.24 -14.35
C TYR A 48 -15.62 20.92 -14.75
N GLY A 49 -15.80 20.45 -15.99
CA GLY A 49 -17.14 20.20 -16.54
C GLY A 49 -17.13 19.82 -18.03
N LYS A 50 -18.29 19.86 -18.68
CA LYS A 50 -18.42 19.46 -20.09
C LYS A 50 -17.97 20.53 -21.09
N GLN A 51 -17.97 21.80 -20.69
CA GLN A 51 -17.64 22.95 -21.54
C GLN A 51 -16.81 23.98 -20.76
N SER A 52 -15.91 24.68 -21.46
CA SER A 52 -15.14 25.79 -20.91
C SER A 52 -16.01 27.02 -20.69
N LEU A 53 -15.62 27.87 -19.75
CA LEU A 53 -16.25 29.15 -19.44
C LEU A 53 -15.57 30.34 -20.13
N GLY A 54 -14.39 30.13 -20.71
CA GLY A 54 -13.60 31.19 -21.34
C GLY A 54 -12.14 30.77 -21.54
N ASN A 55 -11.22 31.61 -21.07
CA ASN A 55 -9.77 31.43 -21.20
C ASN A 55 -9.11 30.92 -19.91
N GLU A 56 -9.83 30.20 -19.06
CA GLU A 56 -9.28 29.56 -17.86
C GLU A 56 -8.55 28.24 -18.18
N ILE A 57 -7.86 27.67 -17.18
CA ILE A 57 -7.49 26.25 -17.26
C ILE A 57 -8.78 25.45 -17.10
N PHE A 58 -9.17 24.78 -18.18
CA PHE A 58 -10.38 23.98 -18.26
C PHE A 58 -10.00 22.51 -18.34
N ILE A 59 -10.58 21.69 -17.48
CA ILE A 59 -10.45 20.23 -17.53
C ILE A 59 -11.81 19.65 -17.87
N GLN A 60 -11.89 19.00 -19.02
CA GLN A 60 -13.13 18.38 -19.46
C GLN A 60 -13.44 17.15 -18.61
N SER A 61 -14.67 17.04 -18.12
CA SER A 61 -15.11 15.97 -17.25
C SER A 61 -15.71 14.78 -18.03
N VAL A 62 -15.26 13.56 -17.75
CA VAL A 62 -16.03 12.34 -18.04
C VAL A 62 -17.07 12.09 -16.96
N ASP A 63 -18.05 11.23 -17.20
CA ASP A 63 -19.21 11.06 -16.30
C ASP A 63 -18.93 10.29 -15.00
N LEU A 64 -17.79 9.60 -14.92
CA LEU A 64 -17.41 8.75 -13.78
C LEU A 64 -17.48 9.49 -12.43
N LEU A 65 -17.10 10.77 -12.35
CA LEU A 65 -17.13 11.51 -11.09
C LEU A 65 -18.53 12.06 -10.75
N GLN A 66 -19.47 12.04 -11.68
CA GLN A 66 -20.87 12.46 -11.48
C GLN A 66 -21.80 11.29 -11.20
N GLU A 67 -21.39 10.08 -11.58
CA GLU A 67 -22.10 8.83 -11.34
C GLU A 67 -22.13 8.42 -9.85
N GLN A 68 -23.02 7.47 -9.54
CA GLN A 68 -23.14 6.84 -8.23
C GLN A 68 -23.11 5.32 -8.39
N GLY A 69 -22.48 4.64 -7.44
CA GLY A 69 -22.31 3.20 -7.48
C GLY A 69 -21.34 2.73 -8.55
N PHE A 70 -21.31 1.43 -8.78
CA PHE A 70 -20.40 0.81 -9.73
C PHE A 70 -21.07 0.64 -11.10
N ALA A 71 -20.36 1.04 -12.15
CA ALA A 71 -20.71 0.80 -13.55
C ALA A 71 -19.43 0.45 -14.33
N ASP A 72 -19.54 -0.48 -15.28
CA ASP A 72 -18.41 -0.81 -16.15
C ASP A 72 -18.06 0.40 -17.02
N VAL A 73 -16.75 0.66 -17.13
CA VAL A 73 -16.21 1.77 -17.91
C VAL A 73 -15.28 1.25 -18.98
N GLU A 74 -15.45 1.73 -20.19
CA GLU A 74 -14.56 1.44 -21.31
C GLU A 74 -13.73 2.68 -21.65
N PHE A 75 -12.43 2.49 -21.79
CA PHE A 75 -11.51 3.54 -22.21
C PHE A 75 -10.31 2.92 -22.91
N LYS A 76 -9.57 3.74 -23.65
CA LYS A 76 -8.29 3.37 -24.24
C LYS A 76 -7.17 4.10 -23.52
N VAL A 77 -6.08 3.38 -23.29
CA VAL A 77 -4.84 3.99 -22.80
C VAL A 77 -4.16 4.73 -23.94
N GLN A 78 -3.66 5.92 -23.62
CA GLN A 78 -2.88 6.79 -24.51
C GLN A 78 -1.63 7.25 -23.78
N ASP A 79 -0.67 7.81 -24.51
CA ASP A 79 0.52 8.41 -23.94
C ASP A 79 0.34 9.94 -23.83
N TRP A 80 0.60 10.48 -22.65
CA TRP A 80 0.75 11.90 -22.42
C TRP A 80 2.18 12.20 -22.00
N GLU A 81 3.03 12.58 -22.97
CA GLU A 81 4.44 12.95 -22.77
C GLU A 81 5.22 11.87 -21.99
N GLY A 82 5.19 10.63 -22.49
CA GLY A 82 5.88 9.49 -21.88
C GLY A 82 5.23 8.98 -20.58
N THR A 83 3.97 9.31 -20.33
CA THR A 83 3.21 8.79 -19.19
C THR A 83 1.85 8.29 -19.67
N PRO A 84 1.52 7.01 -19.46
CA PRO A 84 0.22 6.49 -19.82
C PRO A 84 -0.92 7.25 -19.13
N CYS A 85 -2.03 7.45 -19.84
CA CYS A 85 -3.25 8.10 -19.36
C CYS A 85 -4.48 7.52 -20.06
N PHE A 86 -5.67 7.72 -19.48
CA PHE A 86 -6.95 7.23 -20.02
C PHE A 86 -8.10 8.15 -19.58
N PHE A 87 -9.31 7.92 -20.08
CA PHE A 87 -10.43 8.89 -20.07
C PHE A 87 -10.15 10.14 -20.90
N THR A 88 -9.82 9.90 -22.17
CA THR A 88 -9.41 10.93 -23.12
C THR A 88 -10.55 11.87 -23.44
N VAL A 89 -10.22 13.15 -23.57
CA VAL A 89 -11.21 14.22 -23.77
C VAL A 89 -10.88 15.03 -25.03
N SER A 90 -11.71 16.00 -25.36
CA SER A 90 -11.48 16.83 -26.55
C SER A 90 -10.31 17.78 -26.35
N GLU A 91 -9.71 18.24 -27.47
CA GLU A 91 -8.61 19.21 -27.50
C GLU A 91 -8.92 20.57 -26.86
N LYS A 92 -10.20 20.83 -26.52
CA LYS A 92 -10.59 22.02 -25.77
C LYS A 92 -10.12 22.00 -24.32
N SER A 93 -9.87 20.81 -23.77
CA SER A 93 -9.35 20.63 -22.41
C SER A 93 -7.86 20.98 -22.36
N SER A 94 -7.42 21.63 -21.28
CA SER A 94 -6.01 21.95 -21.05
C SER A 94 -5.12 20.72 -20.79
N ILE A 95 -5.74 19.58 -20.47
CA ILE A 95 -5.10 18.26 -20.33
C ILE A 95 -5.84 17.28 -21.25
N PRO A 96 -5.13 16.39 -21.98
CA PRO A 96 -5.75 15.51 -23.00
C PRO A 96 -6.68 14.43 -22.46
N PHE A 97 -6.82 14.31 -21.13
CA PHE A 97 -7.70 13.36 -20.45
C PHE A 97 -8.23 13.95 -19.14
N ASP A 98 -9.25 13.32 -18.59
CA ASP A 98 -9.76 13.65 -17.26
C ASP A 98 -8.85 13.05 -16.17
N ILE A 99 -7.86 13.83 -15.75
CA ILE A 99 -6.90 13.48 -14.70
C ILE A 99 -7.57 13.07 -13.38
N PHE A 100 -8.69 13.68 -13.02
CA PHE A 100 -9.37 13.44 -11.75
C PHE A 100 -10.19 12.14 -11.80
N ALA A 101 -10.82 11.85 -12.94
CA ALA A 101 -11.49 10.56 -13.16
C ALA A 101 -10.49 9.40 -13.25
N ALA A 102 -9.38 9.58 -13.97
CA ALA A 102 -8.34 8.56 -14.08
C ALA A 102 -7.69 8.26 -12.71
N SER A 103 -7.44 9.29 -11.91
CA SER A 103 -6.94 9.13 -10.55
C SER A 103 -7.95 8.44 -9.64
N PHE A 104 -9.24 8.81 -9.72
CA PHE A 104 -10.30 8.14 -8.96
C PHE A 104 -10.33 6.64 -9.26
N TYR A 105 -10.31 6.27 -10.54
CA TYR A 105 -10.34 4.87 -10.99
C TYR A 105 -9.20 4.04 -10.37
N LEU A 106 -7.97 4.57 -10.37
CA LEU A 106 -6.81 3.88 -9.82
C LEU A 106 -6.81 3.85 -8.28
N LEU A 107 -7.12 4.96 -7.62
CA LEU A 107 -7.08 5.08 -6.16
C LEU A 107 -8.15 4.24 -5.49
N THR A 108 -9.34 4.18 -6.07
CA THR A 108 -10.46 3.39 -5.54
C THR A 108 -10.36 1.90 -5.91
N ARG A 109 -9.36 1.53 -6.72
CA ARG A 109 -9.21 0.18 -7.30
C ARG A 109 -10.49 -0.26 -8.01
N TYR A 110 -11.06 0.65 -8.80
CA TYR A 110 -12.34 0.49 -9.48
C TYR A 110 -12.40 -0.81 -10.30
N GLU A 111 -11.29 -1.21 -10.92
CA GLU A 111 -11.15 -2.47 -11.68
C GLU A 111 -11.35 -3.75 -10.84
N GLU A 112 -11.16 -3.70 -9.52
CA GLU A 112 -11.30 -4.87 -8.64
C GLU A 112 -12.77 -5.16 -8.29
N TYR A 113 -13.69 -4.24 -8.58
CA TYR A 113 -15.13 -4.40 -8.39
C TYR A 113 -15.78 -5.18 -9.56
N SER A 114 -15.14 -5.20 -10.73
CA SER A 114 -15.55 -6.06 -11.85
C SER A 114 -15.17 -7.52 -11.60
N PRO A 115 -15.90 -8.49 -12.17
CA PRO A 115 -15.48 -9.89 -12.18
C PRO A 115 -14.09 -10.06 -12.81
N HIS A 116 -13.20 -10.75 -12.10
CA HIS A 116 -11.81 -10.97 -12.50
C HIS A 116 -11.33 -12.37 -12.13
N VAL A 117 -10.27 -12.82 -12.80
CA VAL A 117 -9.59 -14.08 -12.48
C VAL A 117 -8.77 -13.89 -11.22
N LYS A 118 -9.02 -14.74 -10.22
CA LYS A 118 -8.31 -14.72 -8.95
C LYS A 118 -7.14 -15.71 -8.98
N ASP A 119 -6.10 -15.41 -8.22
CA ASP A 119 -5.00 -16.36 -8.02
C ASP A 119 -5.36 -17.48 -7.03
N GLU A 120 -4.40 -18.37 -6.75
CA GLU A 120 -4.56 -19.48 -5.81
C GLU A 120 -4.92 -19.04 -4.37
N GLN A 121 -4.57 -17.81 -3.98
CA GLN A 121 -4.91 -17.22 -2.68
C GLN A 121 -6.19 -16.37 -2.74
N GLY A 122 -6.87 -16.37 -3.88
CA GLY A 122 -8.09 -15.62 -4.13
C GLY A 122 -7.86 -14.13 -4.39
N ARG A 123 -6.61 -13.68 -4.55
CA ARG A 123 -6.24 -12.26 -4.71
C ARG A 123 -6.51 -11.77 -6.13
N PHE A 124 -6.61 -10.46 -6.30
CA PHE A 124 -6.48 -9.79 -7.59
C PHE A 124 -4.99 -9.73 -7.99
N PRO A 125 -4.54 -10.54 -8.97
CA PRO A 125 -3.13 -10.60 -9.31
C PRO A 125 -2.72 -9.39 -10.16
N ALA A 126 -1.44 -9.02 -10.10
CA ALA A 126 -0.91 -7.90 -10.87
C ALA A 126 -1.20 -8.03 -12.37
N SER A 127 -1.15 -9.25 -12.94
CA SER A 127 -1.39 -9.51 -14.36
C SER A 127 -2.77 -9.12 -14.86
N GLU A 128 -3.77 -9.05 -13.98
CA GLU A 128 -5.12 -8.64 -14.31
C GLU A 128 -5.32 -7.12 -14.23
N SER A 129 -4.36 -6.39 -13.66
CA SER A 129 -4.44 -4.94 -13.55
C SER A 129 -4.21 -4.24 -14.89
N LEU A 130 -4.92 -3.13 -15.11
CA LEU A 130 -4.66 -2.22 -16.22
C LEU A 130 -3.17 -1.84 -16.29
N ALA A 131 -2.57 -1.54 -15.13
CA ALA A 131 -1.19 -1.11 -15.03
C ALA A 131 -0.17 -2.14 -15.49
N PHE A 132 -0.43 -3.43 -15.28
CA PHE A 132 0.45 -4.48 -15.77
C PHE A 132 0.23 -4.74 -17.26
N ARG A 133 -1.02 -4.79 -17.71
CA ARG A 133 -1.36 -5.07 -19.12
C ARG A 133 -0.82 -4.00 -20.08
N GLU A 134 -0.74 -2.77 -19.60
CA GLU A 134 -0.28 -1.59 -20.36
C GLU A 134 1.15 -1.15 -19.95
N ASP A 135 1.89 -2.03 -19.25
CA ASP A 135 3.31 -1.87 -18.91
C ASP A 135 3.68 -0.56 -18.17
N PHE A 136 2.84 -0.15 -17.21
CA PHE A 136 3.10 1.03 -16.36
C PHE A 136 3.05 0.76 -14.87
N LEU A 137 3.04 -0.51 -14.46
CA LEU A 137 2.97 -0.91 -13.05
C LEU A 137 4.12 -0.33 -12.20
N ASN A 138 5.29 -0.11 -12.80
CA ASN A 138 6.47 0.52 -12.20
C ASN A 138 6.39 2.06 -12.08
N LEU A 139 5.33 2.70 -12.55
CA LEU A 139 5.15 4.16 -12.54
C LEU A 139 4.08 4.60 -11.53
N PRO A 140 4.38 5.58 -10.64
CA PRO A 140 3.36 6.22 -9.82
C PRO A 140 2.61 7.27 -10.67
N VAL A 141 1.84 6.81 -11.66
CA VAL A 141 1.21 7.66 -12.69
C VAL A 141 0.36 8.78 -12.10
N VAL A 142 -0.36 8.55 -10.99
CA VAL A 142 -1.18 9.57 -10.33
C VAL A 142 -0.31 10.72 -9.80
N ASP A 143 0.84 10.41 -9.20
CA ASP A 143 1.79 11.41 -8.72
C ASP A 143 2.46 12.16 -9.88
N ILE A 144 2.81 11.45 -10.97
CA ILE A 144 3.37 12.05 -12.18
C ILE A 144 2.37 13.02 -12.80
N TRP A 145 1.11 12.60 -12.96
CA TRP A 145 0.05 13.47 -13.50
C TRP A 145 -0.18 14.68 -12.60
N ALA A 146 -0.16 14.52 -11.28
CA ALA A 146 -0.28 15.64 -10.35
C ALA A 146 0.86 16.66 -10.53
N TYR A 147 2.10 16.20 -10.73
CA TYR A 147 3.24 17.09 -10.98
C TYR A 147 3.16 17.77 -12.36
N LYS A 148 2.67 17.09 -13.40
CA LYS A 148 2.38 17.73 -14.69
C LYS A 148 1.28 18.79 -14.57
N PHE A 149 0.21 18.49 -13.83
CA PHE A 149 -0.84 19.45 -13.50
C PHE A 149 -0.30 20.65 -12.70
N ARG A 150 0.63 20.43 -11.77
CA ARG A 150 1.33 21.50 -11.05
C ARG A 150 2.07 22.44 -12.01
N ASN A 151 2.77 21.90 -12.98
CA ASN A 151 3.51 22.71 -13.96
C ASN A 151 2.54 23.59 -14.77
N LEU A 152 1.41 23.03 -15.23
CA LEU A 152 0.37 23.79 -15.91
C LEU A 152 -0.19 24.93 -15.04
N LEU A 153 -0.44 24.66 -13.74
CA LEU A 153 -0.85 25.70 -12.80
C LEU A 153 0.21 26.78 -12.63
N GLN A 154 1.49 26.40 -12.56
CA GLN A 154 2.60 27.33 -12.36
C GLN A 154 2.87 28.20 -13.59
N GLU A 155 2.66 27.68 -14.80
CA GLU A 155 2.71 28.47 -16.04
C GLU A 155 1.62 29.54 -16.07
N ARG A 156 0.41 29.20 -15.62
CA ARG A 156 -0.72 30.14 -15.62
C ARG A 156 -0.72 31.12 -14.44
N PHE A 157 -0.19 30.68 -13.30
CA PHE A 157 -0.14 31.45 -12.06
C PHE A 157 1.31 31.50 -11.52
N PRO A 158 2.23 32.26 -12.16
CA PRO A 158 3.66 32.21 -11.86
C PRO A 158 4.05 32.70 -10.46
N GLU A 159 3.20 33.53 -9.84
CA GLU A 159 3.45 34.10 -8.51
C GLU A 159 3.25 33.10 -7.37
N ASN A 160 2.66 31.93 -7.64
CA ASN A 160 2.34 30.93 -6.63
C ASN A 160 3.54 30.02 -6.33
N VAL A 161 3.93 29.97 -5.05
CA VAL A 161 4.95 29.03 -4.56
C VAL A 161 4.28 27.72 -4.17
N PHE A 162 4.72 26.64 -4.80
CA PHE A 162 4.28 25.28 -4.47
C PHE A 162 5.20 24.69 -3.40
N PRO A 163 4.64 24.14 -2.31
CA PRO A 163 5.43 23.49 -1.28
C PRO A 163 6.09 22.21 -1.81
N VAL A 164 7.35 22.00 -1.44
CA VAL A 164 8.11 20.79 -1.80
C VAL A 164 7.86 19.71 -0.75
N ARG A 165 7.56 18.49 -1.20
CA ARG A 165 7.41 17.34 -0.31
C ARG A 165 8.76 16.78 0.09
N LYS A 166 8.83 16.21 1.29
CA LYS A 166 9.98 15.43 1.72
C LYS A 166 9.67 13.96 1.49
N ARG A 167 10.49 13.32 0.65
CA ARG A 167 10.47 11.88 0.41
C ARG A 167 10.64 11.13 1.73
N GLN A 168 9.84 10.08 1.93
CA GLN A 168 9.96 9.18 3.08
C GLN A 168 10.14 7.74 2.63
N ILE A 169 11.02 7.03 3.33
CA ILE A 169 11.26 5.59 3.12
C ILE A 169 10.75 4.87 4.37
N HIS A 170 9.78 3.99 4.18
CA HIS A 170 9.23 3.16 5.24
C HIS A 170 9.46 1.69 4.91
N ASN A 171 9.72 0.90 5.93
CA ASN A 171 9.93 -0.53 5.79
C ASN A 171 8.96 -1.24 6.74
N VAL A 172 8.34 -2.32 6.29
CA VAL A 172 7.37 -3.09 7.08
C VAL A 172 7.81 -4.55 7.12
N ILE A 173 7.89 -5.13 8.32
CA ILE A 173 8.07 -6.57 8.52
C ILE A 173 6.75 -7.20 8.92
N SER A 174 6.26 -8.10 8.09
CA SER A 174 5.13 -8.97 8.37
C SER A 174 5.60 -10.20 9.13
N VAL A 175 5.15 -10.36 10.36
CA VAL A 175 5.47 -11.50 11.22
C VAL A 175 4.30 -12.48 11.19
N THR A 176 4.31 -13.36 10.19
CA THR A 176 3.33 -14.45 10.01
C THR A 176 3.53 -15.54 11.04
N GLU A 177 4.77 -15.98 11.24
CA GLU A 177 5.14 -17.01 12.19
C GLU A 177 6.29 -16.55 13.07
N ALA A 178 6.05 -16.38 14.36
CA ALA A 178 7.05 -15.84 15.27
C ALA A 178 8.27 -16.77 15.45
N PHE A 179 8.03 -18.08 15.36
CA PHE A 179 9.03 -19.14 15.51
C PHE A 179 8.77 -20.26 14.50
N CYS A 180 9.82 -20.83 13.92
CA CYS A 180 9.73 -21.92 12.96
C CYS A 180 9.40 -23.25 13.63
N TYR A 181 10.10 -23.59 14.73
CA TYR A 181 9.98 -24.87 15.43
C TYR A 181 9.66 -24.70 16.91
N ARG A 182 10.36 -23.77 17.57
CA ARG A 182 10.30 -23.64 19.02
C ARG A 182 8.88 -23.24 19.44
N LYS A 183 8.43 -23.78 20.57
CA LYS A 183 7.15 -23.43 21.21
C LYS A 183 5.89 -23.74 20.37
N LYS A 184 6.03 -24.33 19.19
CA LYS A 184 4.92 -25.04 18.53
C LYS A 184 4.66 -26.33 19.33
N GLY A 185 3.41 -26.60 19.68
CA GLY A 185 3.06 -27.73 20.56
C GLY A 185 3.63 -29.07 20.05
N ILE A 186 3.87 -30.03 20.96
CA ILE A 186 4.58 -31.30 20.70
C ILE A 186 4.02 -32.03 19.47
N VAL A 187 2.70 -32.09 19.32
CA VAL A 187 2.04 -32.74 18.17
C VAL A 187 2.50 -32.14 16.83
N ARG A 188 2.63 -30.80 16.73
CA ARG A 188 3.09 -30.14 15.50
C ARG A 188 4.56 -30.40 15.23
N ALA A 189 5.37 -30.50 16.28
CA ALA A 189 6.78 -30.83 16.14
C ALA A 189 6.97 -32.24 15.56
N VAL A 190 6.20 -33.21 16.07
CA VAL A 190 6.22 -34.61 15.60
C VAL A 190 5.69 -34.74 14.18
N ILE A 191 4.53 -34.14 13.86
CA ILE A 191 3.99 -34.17 12.49
C ILE A 191 4.95 -33.49 11.51
N GLY A 192 5.47 -32.32 11.88
CA GLY A 192 6.45 -31.60 11.06
C GLY A 192 7.71 -32.42 10.80
N PHE A 193 8.23 -33.11 11.83
CA PHE A 193 9.37 -34.03 11.68
C PHE A 193 9.07 -35.18 10.70
N LEU A 194 7.90 -35.82 10.82
CA LEU A 194 7.49 -36.91 9.91
C LEU A 194 7.34 -36.43 8.47
N VAL A 195 6.72 -35.27 8.25
CA VAL A 195 6.56 -34.67 6.91
C VAL A 195 7.93 -34.32 6.32
N ASP A 196 8.80 -33.67 7.09
CA ASP A 196 10.14 -33.31 6.64
C ASP A 196 10.98 -34.56 6.30
N LEU A 197 10.81 -35.64 7.06
CA LEU A 197 11.47 -36.93 6.81
C LEU A 197 10.97 -37.60 5.53
N ILE A 198 9.64 -37.66 5.33
CA ILE A 198 9.01 -38.23 4.12
C ILE A 198 9.38 -37.43 2.87
N GLN A 199 9.50 -36.09 3.00
CA GLN A 199 9.93 -35.21 1.91
C GLN A 199 11.45 -35.17 1.71
N PHE A 200 12.23 -35.99 2.42
CA PHE A 200 13.69 -36.03 2.39
C PHE A 200 14.37 -34.66 2.63
N LYS A 201 13.73 -33.79 3.42
CA LYS A 201 14.23 -32.46 3.80
C LYS A 201 15.17 -32.56 5.02
N ILE A 202 16.27 -33.31 4.87
CA ILE A 202 17.18 -33.68 5.97
C ILE A 202 17.69 -32.45 6.75
N LYS A 203 17.97 -31.32 6.08
CA LYS A 203 18.40 -30.08 6.74
C LYS A 203 17.37 -29.59 7.78
N TYR A 204 16.09 -29.56 7.41
CA TYR A 204 15.00 -29.11 8.29
C TYR A 204 14.80 -30.06 9.47
N VAL A 205 15.01 -31.37 9.25
CA VAL A 205 14.96 -32.38 10.31
C VAL A 205 16.07 -32.15 11.35
N VAL A 206 17.31 -31.95 10.90
CA VAL A 206 18.46 -31.70 11.79
C VAL A 206 18.29 -30.39 12.54
N ASP A 207 17.92 -29.31 11.84
CA ASP A 207 17.67 -28.00 12.46
C ASP A 207 16.57 -28.08 13.52
N ARG A 208 15.47 -28.78 13.23
CA ARG A 208 14.36 -28.98 14.18
C ARG A 208 14.84 -29.65 15.46
N VAL A 209 15.62 -30.74 15.35
CA VAL A 209 16.18 -31.45 16.52
C VAL A 209 17.12 -30.54 17.31
N GLN A 210 18.03 -29.84 16.65
CA GLN A 210 18.98 -28.94 17.31
C GLN A 210 18.29 -27.78 18.03
N VAL A 211 17.25 -27.19 17.42
CA VAL A 211 16.46 -26.10 18.03
C VAL A 211 15.64 -26.61 19.20
N MET A 212 15.03 -27.79 19.11
CA MET A 212 14.28 -28.39 20.22
C MET A 212 15.16 -28.75 21.42
N MET A 213 16.41 -29.16 21.17
CA MET A 213 17.42 -29.45 22.19
C MET A 213 18.18 -28.21 22.68
N ASN A 214 17.79 -27.00 22.23
CA ASN A 214 18.45 -25.72 22.53
C ASN A 214 19.94 -25.61 22.09
N PHE A 215 20.41 -26.47 21.19
CA PHE A 215 21.75 -26.35 20.60
C PHE A 215 21.84 -25.26 19.53
N LYS A 216 20.71 -24.85 18.96
CA LYS A 216 20.60 -23.80 17.94
C LYS A 216 19.43 -22.87 18.26
N LYS A 217 19.57 -21.59 17.89
CA LYS A 217 18.45 -20.63 17.96
C LYS A 217 17.42 -20.93 16.88
N ASP A 218 16.16 -20.62 17.16
CA ASP A 218 15.11 -20.79 16.16
C ASP A 218 15.39 -19.88 14.94
N PRO A 219 15.35 -20.41 13.70
CA PRO A 219 15.66 -19.65 12.50
C PRO A 219 14.83 -18.37 12.32
N PHE A 220 13.59 -18.35 12.83
CA PHE A 220 12.69 -17.19 12.74
C PHE A 220 12.85 -16.22 13.93
N ASP A 221 13.64 -16.58 14.95
CA ASP A 221 13.99 -15.72 16.09
C ASP A 221 15.16 -14.78 15.75
N ASN A 222 14.96 -13.94 14.73
CA ASN A 222 15.96 -13.03 14.19
C ASN A 222 15.74 -11.55 14.57
N TYR A 223 14.72 -11.27 15.38
CA TYR A 223 14.32 -9.91 15.81
C TYR A 223 15.46 -9.11 16.43
N THR A 224 16.30 -9.74 17.26
CA THR A 224 17.44 -9.07 17.88
C THR A 224 18.46 -8.61 16.82
N GLY A 225 18.70 -9.42 15.79
CA GLY A 225 19.58 -9.07 14.68
C GLY A 225 19.03 -7.89 13.88
N ILE A 226 17.74 -7.95 13.56
CA ILE A 226 17.03 -6.88 12.85
C ILE A 226 17.08 -5.58 13.67
N ILE A 227 16.71 -5.60 14.95
CA ILE A 227 16.72 -4.41 15.81
C ILE A 227 18.13 -3.80 15.91
N LYS A 228 19.18 -4.61 16.04
CA LYS A 228 20.57 -4.13 16.05
C LYS A 228 20.91 -3.44 14.73
N PHE A 229 20.50 -4.02 13.61
CA PHE A 229 20.68 -3.44 12.28
C PHE A 229 19.95 -2.09 12.15
N LEU A 230 18.70 -2.00 12.59
CA LEU A 230 17.91 -0.77 12.60
C LEU A 230 18.59 0.34 13.40
N LYS A 231 19.05 0.03 14.62
CA LYS A 231 19.77 0.99 15.48
C LYS A 231 21.06 1.47 14.85
N LYS A 232 21.83 0.56 14.24
CA LYS A 232 23.11 0.89 13.59
C LYS A 232 22.93 1.90 12.47
N TYR A 233 21.90 1.75 11.65
CA TYR A 233 21.68 2.56 10.46
C TYR A 233 20.57 3.61 10.59
N ARG A 234 19.95 3.72 11.77
CA ARG A 234 18.82 4.64 12.07
C ARG A 234 17.64 4.50 11.09
N ILE A 235 17.33 3.26 10.72
CA ILE A 235 16.22 2.95 9.83
C ILE A 235 14.92 2.89 10.63
N SER A 236 13.87 3.54 10.13
CA SER A 236 12.51 3.36 10.64
C SER A 236 11.90 2.09 10.06
N LEU A 237 11.39 1.22 10.93
CA LEU A 237 10.76 -0.05 10.58
C LEU A 237 9.49 -0.25 11.40
N LYS A 238 8.45 -0.77 10.77
CA LYS A 238 7.21 -1.20 11.43
C LYS A 238 7.14 -2.72 11.46
N PHE A 239 6.70 -3.30 12.57
CA PHE A 239 6.43 -4.73 12.67
C PHE A 239 4.92 -4.97 12.72
N MET A 240 4.40 -5.80 11.82
CA MET A 240 3.01 -6.23 11.82
C MET A 240 2.96 -7.65 12.37
N PHE A 241 2.39 -7.85 13.56
CA PHE A 241 2.34 -9.17 14.19
C PHE A 241 1.00 -9.85 13.96
N GLN A 242 1.04 -11.13 13.56
CA GLN A 242 -0.16 -11.95 13.49
C GLN A 242 -0.48 -12.53 14.87
N VAL A 243 -1.67 -12.20 15.40
CA VAL A 243 -2.19 -12.71 16.70
C VAL A 243 -3.51 -13.48 16.55
N SER A 244 -3.74 -14.01 15.34
CA SER A 244 -4.92 -14.79 15.00
C SER A 244 -4.97 -16.14 15.73
N ASP A 245 -6.15 -16.74 15.74
CA ASP A 245 -6.30 -18.12 16.20
C ASP A 245 -5.69 -19.08 15.18
N PHE A 246 -5.11 -20.17 15.69
CA PHE A 246 -4.51 -21.17 14.83
C PHE A 246 -5.55 -21.79 13.88
N SER A 247 -5.20 -21.86 12.60
CA SER A 247 -6.02 -22.46 11.56
C SER A 247 -5.16 -23.16 10.51
N THR A 248 -5.79 -23.71 9.47
CA THR A 248 -5.08 -24.27 8.32
C THR A 248 -4.24 -23.22 7.59
N HIS A 249 -4.67 -21.95 7.61
CA HIS A 249 -4.03 -20.82 6.94
C HIS A 249 -3.01 -20.10 7.84
N ASP A 250 -3.37 -19.89 9.11
CA ASP A 250 -2.56 -19.16 10.09
C ASP A 250 -1.94 -20.11 11.10
N ARG A 251 -0.62 -20.22 11.07
CA ARG A 251 0.12 -21.27 11.79
C ARG A 251 0.94 -20.76 12.97
N ASN A 252 0.78 -19.48 13.32
CA ASN A 252 1.52 -18.86 14.41
C ASN A 252 1.26 -19.52 15.77
N ILE A 253 2.10 -19.18 16.74
CA ILE A 253 1.92 -19.59 18.13
C ILE A 253 0.76 -18.84 18.80
N ASN A 254 0.16 -19.45 19.82
CA ASN A 254 -0.98 -18.87 20.51
C ASN A 254 -0.59 -17.55 21.22
N HIS A 255 -1.41 -16.50 21.06
CA HIS A 255 -1.24 -15.17 21.66
C HIS A 255 -1.16 -15.16 23.20
N ASN A 256 -1.70 -16.17 23.88
CA ASN A 256 -1.63 -16.30 25.35
C ASN A 256 -0.26 -16.79 25.85
N ARG A 257 0.65 -17.20 24.97
CA ARG A 257 2.02 -17.59 25.37
C ARG A 257 2.79 -16.37 25.84
N LEU A 258 3.26 -16.39 27.09
CA LEU A 258 4.01 -15.29 27.70
C LEU A 258 5.25 -14.93 26.89
N GLU A 259 5.93 -15.90 26.29
CA GLU A 259 7.09 -15.64 25.44
C GLU A 259 6.73 -14.87 24.17
N PHE A 260 5.55 -15.10 23.59
CA PHE A 260 5.10 -14.34 22.41
C PHE A 260 4.77 -12.90 22.80
N GLN A 261 4.05 -12.73 23.91
CA GLN A 261 3.73 -11.41 24.43
C GLN A 261 5.00 -10.63 24.79
N SER A 262 5.97 -11.29 25.41
CA SER A 262 7.28 -10.71 25.73
C SER A 262 8.04 -10.32 24.47
N LEU A 263 8.01 -11.14 23.43
CA LEU A 263 8.61 -10.81 22.14
C LEU A 263 7.98 -9.54 21.55
N ILE A 264 6.66 -9.51 21.42
CA ILE A 264 5.93 -8.36 20.87
C ILE A 264 6.25 -7.08 21.66
N LYS A 265 6.24 -7.14 22.99
CA LYS A 265 6.61 -6.02 23.87
C LYS A 265 8.05 -5.57 23.63
N SER A 266 9.00 -6.51 23.60
CA SER A 266 10.41 -6.18 23.38
C SER A 266 10.69 -5.54 22.02
N VAL A 267 9.92 -5.88 20.99
CA VAL A 267 10.01 -5.23 19.68
C VAL A 267 9.36 -3.84 19.71
N ALA A 268 8.24 -3.71 20.42
CA ALA A 268 7.53 -2.44 20.58
C ALA A 268 8.33 -1.36 21.33
N ASP A 269 9.35 -1.74 22.11
CA ASP A 269 10.29 -0.82 22.76
C ASP A 269 11.21 -0.12 21.76
N TYR A 270 11.37 -0.65 20.54
CA TYR A 270 12.31 -0.15 19.54
C TYR A 270 11.68 0.23 18.20
N ALA A 271 10.47 -0.24 17.91
CA ALA A 271 9.79 -0.05 16.63
C ALA A 271 8.28 0.08 16.81
N GLU A 272 7.61 0.68 15.82
CA GLU A 272 6.15 0.68 15.79
C GLU A 272 5.64 -0.74 15.55
N VAL A 273 4.60 -1.13 16.28
CA VAL A 273 3.94 -2.41 16.13
C VAL A 273 2.49 -2.21 15.71
N GLY A 274 2.09 -2.86 14.63
CA GLY A 274 0.72 -2.94 14.14
C GLY A 274 0.22 -4.39 14.03
N LEU A 275 -1.03 -4.53 13.58
CA LEU A 275 -1.69 -5.82 13.43
C LEU A 275 -1.46 -6.38 12.02
N LEU A 276 -0.94 -7.61 11.93
CA LEU A 276 -1.01 -8.40 10.70
C LEU A 276 -2.29 -9.24 10.73
N LEU A 277 -3.20 -8.98 9.81
CA LEU A 277 -4.53 -9.61 9.79
C LEU A 277 -4.42 -11.11 9.53
N GLY A 278 -5.12 -11.92 10.34
CA GLY A 278 -5.36 -13.32 10.05
C GLY A 278 -6.30 -13.53 8.86
N TYR A 279 -6.33 -14.77 8.35
CA TYR A 279 -7.17 -15.15 7.20
C TYR A 279 -8.65 -14.84 7.45
N TYR A 280 -9.16 -15.22 8.63
CA TYR A 280 -10.56 -15.00 8.99
C TYR A 280 -10.86 -13.57 9.42
N ALA A 281 -9.88 -12.85 9.99
CA ALA A 281 -10.04 -11.43 10.32
C ALA A 281 -10.29 -10.59 9.07
N ASN A 282 -9.63 -10.94 7.97
CA ASN A 282 -9.84 -10.28 6.70
C ASN A 282 -11.27 -10.46 6.13
N GLN A 283 -12.00 -11.50 6.54
CA GLN A 283 -13.37 -11.77 6.07
C GLN A 283 -14.45 -11.33 7.07
N LYS A 284 -14.15 -11.38 8.37
CA LYS A 284 -15.15 -11.26 9.43
C LYS A 284 -14.75 -10.18 10.42
N MET A 285 -15.54 -9.11 10.47
CA MET A 285 -15.40 -8.00 11.40
C MET A 285 -15.17 -8.45 12.87
N LYS A 286 -15.99 -9.39 13.35
CA LYS A 286 -15.88 -9.88 14.74
C LYS A 286 -14.51 -10.51 15.04
N VAL A 287 -13.90 -11.19 14.05
CA VAL A 287 -12.58 -11.80 14.21
C VAL A 287 -11.50 -10.72 14.19
N LEU A 288 -11.58 -9.75 13.27
CA LEU A 288 -10.67 -8.60 13.23
C LEU A 288 -10.69 -7.82 14.54
N LYS A 289 -11.89 -7.56 15.09
CA LYS A 289 -12.06 -6.91 16.39
C LYS A 289 -11.37 -7.68 17.51
N ASN A 290 -11.52 -9.00 17.55
CA ASN A 290 -10.87 -9.83 18.55
C ASN A 290 -9.34 -9.79 18.41
N GLU A 291 -8.81 -9.87 17.20
CA GLU A 291 -7.37 -9.78 16.93
C GLU A 291 -6.79 -8.42 17.34
N LYS A 292 -7.49 -7.32 17.00
CA LYS A 292 -7.13 -5.97 17.45
C LYS A 292 -7.08 -5.88 18.98
N LEU A 293 -8.16 -6.27 19.66
CA LEU A 293 -8.24 -6.23 21.13
C LEU A 293 -7.17 -7.09 21.81
N ARG A 294 -6.80 -8.24 21.21
CA ARG A 294 -5.69 -9.07 21.72
C ARG A 294 -4.37 -8.32 21.67
N LEU A 295 -4.04 -7.72 20.54
CA LEU A 295 -2.79 -6.97 20.38
C LEU A 295 -2.75 -5.74 21.30
N GLU A 296 -3.87 -5.01 21.41
CA GLU A 296 -4.03 -3.89 22.35
C GLU A 296 -3.85 -4.34 23.80
N SER A 297 -4.40 -5.49 24.18
CA SER A 297 -4.22 -6.03 25.53
C SER A 297 -2.78 -6.45 25.82
N ILE A 298 -2.04 -6.94 24.82
CA ILE A 298 -0.62 -7.29 24.96
C ILE A 298 0.22 -6.01 25.13
N LEU A 299 -0.01 -5.00 24.31
CA LEU A 299 0.80 -3.77 24.27
C LEU A 299 0.33 -2.68 25.22
N LYS A 300 -0.86 -2.79 25.81
CA LYS A 300 -1.49 -1.80 26.69
C LYS A 300 -1.63 -0.41 26.05
N ARG A 301 -1.85 -0.36 24.74
CA ARG A 301 -2.12 0.85 23.94
C ARG A 301 -3.03 0.52 22.77
N SER A 302 -3.70 1.53 22.21
CA SER A 302 -4.50 1.38 20.99
C SER A 302 -3.62 1.02 19.79
N ILE A 303 -4.17 0.25 18.87
CA ILE A 303 -3.50 -0.11 17.61
C ILE A 303 -4.13 0.67 16.46
N GLU A 304 -3.30 1.50 15.81
CA GLU A 304 -3.72 2.37 14.71
C GLU A 304 -3.36 1.81 13.33
N SER A 305 -2.38 0.91 13.25
CA SER A 305 -1.82 0.39 12.01
C SER A 305 -2.20 -1.08 11.79
N GLY A 306 -2.67 -1.40 10.58
CA GLY A 306 -3.02 -2.75 10.16
C GLY A 306 -2.43 -3.10 8.79
N MET A 307 -2.30 -4.39 8.52
CA MET A 307 -1.82 -4.89 7.23
C MET A 307 -2.36 -6.28 6.94
N ASN A 308 -2.68 -6.54 5.68
CA ASN A 308 -2.85 -7.84 5.08
C ASN A 308 -1.79 -7.98 3.97
N SER A 309 -0.78 -8.82 4.20
CA SER A 309 0.33 -9.03 3.27
C SER A 309 0.22 -10.31 2.44
N LYS A 310 -0.80 -11.14 2.70
CA LYS A 310 -0.81 -12.55 2.22
C LYS A 310 -2.13 -12.94 1.53
N TYR A 311 -3.26 -12.47 2.03
CA TYR A 311 -4.59 -12.94 1.63
C TYR A 311 -5.29 -11.92 0.73
N ASN A 312 -6.37 -12.33 0.07
CA ASN A 312 -7.17 -11.43 -0.75
C ASN A 312 -7.66 -10.21 0.03
N LEU A 313 -7.33 -9.00 -0.42
CA LEU A 313 -7.88 -7.78 0.14
C LEU A 313 -9.32 -7.62 -0.38
N LEU A 314 -10.31 -7.95 0.44
CA LEU A 314 -11.72 -7.94 0.04
C LEU A 314 -12.23 -6.51 0.07
N LEU A 315 -12.12 -5.78 -1.05
CA LEU A 315 -12.66 -4.44 -1.16
C LEU A 315 -14.18 -4.49 -1.46
N PRO A 316 -14.98 -3.60 -0.84
CA PRO A 316 -14.61 -2.61 0.18
C PRO A 316 -14.60 -3.16 1.63
N ASP A 317 -15.09 -4.38 1.85
CA ASP A 317 -15.37 -4.96 3.17
C ASP A 317 -14.19 -4.88 4.16
N THR A 318 -12.99 -5.32 3.78
CA THR A 318 -11.81 -5.31 4.66
C THR A 318 -11.50 -3.90 5.17
N TYR A 319 -11.55 -2.91 4.28
CA TYR A 319 -11.24 -1.53 4.64
C TYR A 319 -12.35 -0.84 5.41
N ASN A 320 -13.61 -1.15 5.12
CA ASN A 320 -14.73 -0.72 5.95
C ASN A 320 -14.60 -1.28 7.35
N HIS A 321 -14.28 -2.57 7.49
CA HIS A 321 -14.05 -3.18 8.78
C HIS A 321 -12.89 -2.51 9.53
N MET A 322 -11.80 -2.17 8.83
CA MET A 322 -10.68 -1.46 9.43
C MET A 322 -11.07 -0.04 9.87
N ALA A 323 -11.82 0.70 9.06
CA ALA A 323 -12.28 2.05 9.38
C ALA A 323 -13.24 2.06 10.58
N GLU A 324 -14.21 1.15 10.62
CA GLU A 324 -15.16 0.98 11.74
C GLU A 324 -14.47 0.60 13.05
N LEU A 325 -13.37 -0.16 12.97
CA LEU A 325 -12.54 -0.47 14.13
C LEU A 325 -11.50 0.61 14.42
N GLU A 326 -11.56 1.78 13.80
CA GLU A 326 -10.66 2.92 14.03
C GLU A 326 -9.18 2.62 13.75
N PHE A 327 -8.88 1.76 12.77
CA PHE A 327 -7.55 1.77 12.16
C PHE A 327 -7.38 3.06 11.38
N ARG A 328 -6.24 3.73 11.59
CA ARG A 328 -5.89 4.96 10.86
C ARG A 328 -5.02 4.67 9.65
N ASN A 329 -4.18 3.65 9.71
CA ASN A 329 -3.20 3.34 8.68
C ASN A 329 -3.35 1.90 8.19
N ASP A 330 -3.49 1.74 6.88
CA ASP A 330 -3.38 0.46 6.19
C ASP A 330 -2.08 0.39 5.37
N TYR A 331 -1.42 -0.78 5.38
CA TYR A 331 -0.22 -1.06 4.59
C TYR A 331 -0.43 -2.24 3.63
N SER A 332 -1.67 -2.60 3.30
CA SER A 332 -2.02 -3.79 2.51
C SER A 332 -1.98 -3.56 1.01
N MET A 333 -2.04 -2.30 0.56
CA MET A 333 -2.20 -1.96 -0.86
C MET A 333 -0.89 -2.11 -1.65
N GLY A 334 -0.66 -3.31 -2.18
CA GLY A 334 0.41 -3.61 -3.12
C GLY A 334 0.26 -5.02 -3.69
N TYR A 335 1.25 -5.45 -4.49
CA TYR A 335 1.31 -6.80 -5.05
C TYR A 335 2.41 -7.60 -4.35
N PRO A 336 2.08 -8.72 -3.67
CA PRO A 336 3.10 -9.61 -3.11
C PRO A 336 4.02 -10.23 -4.18
N GLU A 337 3.49 -10.47 -5.38
CA GLU A 337 4.11 -11.20 -6.49
C GLU A 337 4.78 -10.31 -7.56
N ALA A 338 4.54 -9.00 -7.54
CA ALA A 338 5.08 -8.06 -8.52
C ALA A 338 5.61 -6.78 -7.85
N VAL A 339 6.66 -6.20 -8.43
CA VAL A 339 7.19 -4.89 -8.02
C VAL A 339 6.45 -3.79 -8.77
N GLY A 340 5.90 -2.81 -8.06
CA GLY A 340 5.22 -1.65 -8.63
C GLY A 340 4.03 -1.15 -7.81
N PHE A 341 3.29 -0.19 -8.35
CA PHE A 341 2.27 0.59 -7.65
C PHE A 341 0.87 0.07 -7.95
N ARG A 342 0.29 -0.74 -7.05
CA ARG A 342 -1.06 -1.28 -7.20
C ARG A 342 -2.13 -0.20 -7.41
N ALA A 343 -2.10 0.88 -6.64
CA ALA A 343 -3.05 2.00 -6.80
C ALA A 343 -2.56 3.11 -7.76
N GLY A 344 -1.51 2.85 -8.55
CA GLY A 344 -0.93 3.86 -9.45
C GLY A 344 -0.32 5.09 -8.76
N THR A 345 -0.13 5.03 -7.43
CA THR A 345 0.41 6.11 -6.62
C THR A 345 1.42 5.59 -5.60
N CYS A 346 2.39 6.43 -5.27
CA CYS A 346 3.32 6.24 -4.16
C CYS A 346 2.97 7.13 -2.95
N SER A 347 1.88 7.89 -3.03
CA SER A 347 1.43 8.80 -1.98
C SER A 347 0.31 8.18 -1.16
N PRO A 348 0.32 8.37 0.17
CA PRO A 348 -0.79 7.93 1.01
C PRO A 348 -2.10 8.63 0.63
N PHE A 349 -3.19 7.89 0.60
CA PHE A 349 -4.53 8.38 0.25
C PHE A 349 -5.58 7.85 1.22
N LEU A 350 -6.70 8.56 1.35
CA LEU A 350 -7.83 8.05 2.14
C LEU A 350 -8.60 7.03 1.31
N PHE A 351 -9.09 5.96 1.93
CA PHE A 351 -9.91 5.00 1.22
C PHE A 351 -11.30 5.59 0.93
N TYR A 352 -11.77 5.43 -0.30
CA TYR A 352 -13.10 5.84 -0.74
C TYR A 352 -13.96 4.60 -0.95
N ASP A 353 -15.07 4.52 -0.22
CA ASP A 353 -16.06 3.47 -0.40
C ASP A 353 -17.01 3.85 -1.53
N ILE A 354 -16.93 3.11 -2.64
CA ILE A 354 -17.78 3.31 -3.83
C ILE A 354 -19.26 2.96 -3.52
N ASN A 355 -19.52 1.96 -2.67
CA ASN A 355 -20.88 1.52 -2.36
C ASN A 355 -21.64 2.57 -1.55
N PHE A 356 -20.96 3.26 -0.64
CA PHE A 356 -21.55 4.32 0.20
C PHE A 356 -21.23 5.75 -0.30
N GLU A 357 -20.47 5.90 -1.38
CA GLU A 357 -20.02 7.18 -1.94
C GLU A 357 -19.33 8.10 -0.92
N VAL A 358 -18.56 7.52 0.03
CA VAL A 358 -17.99 8.24 1.16
C VAL A 358 -16.48 8.01 1.28
N THR A 359 -15.76 9.07 1.66
CA THR A 359 -14.34 8.95 2.05
C THR A 359 -14.25 8.51 3.50
N THR A 360 -13.61 7.37 3.74
CA THR A 360 -13.35 6.85 5.09
C THR A 360 -12.14 7.53 5.73
N PRO A 361 -11.99 7.50 7.07
CA PRO A 361 -10.80 8.02 7.75
C PRO A 361 -9.56 7.11 7.61
N LEU A 362 -9.69 5.93 7.00
CA LEU A 362 -8.58 4.99 6.83
C LEU A 362 -7.62 5.52 5.76
N GLN A 363 -6.37 5.78 6.15
CA GLN A 363 -5.31 6.15 5.23
C GLN A 363 -4.57 4.90 4.72
N VAL A 364 -4.61 4.70 3.42
CA VAL A 364 -3.90 3.64 2.71
C VAL A 364 -2.49 4.12 2.37
N HIS A 365 -1.49 3.35 2.78
CA HIS A 365 -0.08 3.56 2.50
C HIS A 365 0.39 2.48 1.52
N PRO A 366 0.34 2.73 0.20
CA PRO A 366 0.66 1.72 -0.79
C PRO A 366 2.16 1.34 -0.75
N TYR A 367 2.45 0.05 -0.88
CA TYR A 367 3.81 -0.44 -1.00
C TYR A 367 4.16 -0.78 -2.44
N ALA A 368 5.42 -0.53 -2.79
CA ALA A 368 5.91 -0.73 -4.16
C ALA A 368 6.76 -1.99 -4.29
N ILE A 369 7.35 -2.46 -3.19
CA ILE A 369 8.30 -3.57 -3.19
C ILE A 369 7.87 -4.60 -2.14
N SER A 370 7.69 -5.84 -2.59
CA SER A 370 7.62 -7.03 -1.74
C SER A 370 8.87 -7.88 -1.99
N ILE A 371 9.49 -8.41 -0.94
CA ILE A 371 10.64 -9.33 -1.12
C ILE A 371 10.23 -10.63 -1.81
N GLN A 372 8.98 -11.07 -1.62
CA GLN A 372 8.43 -12.24 -2.31
C GLN A 372 8.47 -12.06 -3.85
N ALA A 373 8.21 -10.85 -4.35
CA ALA A 373 8.30 -10.53 -5.78
C ALA A 373 9.73 -10.55 -6.34
N LEU A 374 10.75 -10.63 -5.48
CA LEU A 374 12.17 -10.67 -5.83
C LEU A 374 12.78 -12.06 -5.67
N GLU A 375 11.99 -13.07 -5.32
CA GLU A 375 12.42 -14.46 -5.26
C GLU A 375 12.71 -15.00 -6.67
N GLY A 376 13.79 -15.78 -6.82
CA GLY A 376 14.21 -16.32 -8.11
C GLY A 376 14.88 -15.33 -9.08
N ILE A 377 14.85 -14.02 -8.80
CA ILE A 377 15.46 -12.99 -9.65
C ILE A 377 16.97 -12.84 -9.36
N LYS A 378 17.77 -12.61 -10.41
CA LYS A 378 19.22 -12.38 -10.30
C LYS A 378 19.52 -11.05 -9.60
N GLU A 379 20.59 -10.99 -8.80
CA GLU A 379 20.92 -9.80 -7.99
C GLU A 379 21.08 -8.50 -8.80
N ASN A 380 21.67 -8.57 -10.00
CA ASN A 380 21.84 -7.39 -10.86
C ASN A 380 20.50 -6.83 -11.34
N GLU A 381 19.56 -7.73 -11.66
CA GLU A 381 18.21 -7.35 -12.07
C GLU A 381 17.41 -6.78 -10.89
N ILE A 382 17.53 -7.37 -9.70
CA ILE A 382 16.94 -6.80 -8.47
C ILE A 382 17.42 -5.36 -8.25
N LYS A 383 18.73 -5.12 -8.34
CA LYS A 383 19.31 -3.78 -8.20
C LYS A 383 18.75 -2.81 -9.25
N SER A 384 18.59 -3.25 -10.49
CA SER A 384 18.02 -2.45 -11.57
C SER A 384 16.56 -2.07 -11.28
N ARG A 385 15.72 -3.05 -10.92
CA ARG A 385 14.30 -2.83 -10.60
C ARG A 385 14.12 -1.88 -9.41
N ILE A 386 14.92 -2.06 -8.35
CA ILE A 386 14.89 -1.16 -7.18
C ILE A 386 15.35 0.25 -7.57
N ALA A 387 16.41 0.38 -8.37
CA ALA A 387 16.90 1.68 -8.82
C ALA A 387 15.88 2.42 -9.69
N GLU A 388 15.14 1.70 -10.53
CA GLU A 388 14.06 2.23 -11.36
C GLU A 388 12.91 2.76 -10.50
N ILE A 389 12.36 1.95 -9.58
CA ILE A 389 11.30 2.39 -8.66
C ILE A 389 11.73 3.61 -7.86
N LYS A 390 12.97 3.62 -7.34
CA LYS A 390 13.51 4.77 -6.61
C LYS A 390 13.60 6.02 -7.48
N ARG A 391 14.02 5.90 -8.73
CA ARG A 391 14.08 7.01 -9.69
C ARG A 391 12.68 7.58 -9.92
N ASN A 392 11.70 6.72 -10.16
CA ASN A 392 10.32 7.14 -10.41
C ASN A 392 9.72 7.87 -9.20
N ILE A 393 9.98 7.39 -7.98
CA ILE A 393 9.54 8.05 -6.74
C ILE A 393 10.28 9.37 -6.51
N ASN A 394 11.58 9.43 -6.83
CA ASN A 394 12.38 10.64 -6.68
C ASN A 394 11.89 11.77 -7.58
N ASN A 395 11.39 11.46 -8.79
CA ASN A 395 10.85 12.46 -9.71
C ASN A 395 9.57 13.14 -9.19
N VAL A 396 8.90 12.55 -8.20
CA VAL A 396 7.62 13.03 -7.64
C VAL A 396 7.67 13.26 -6.12
N ASP A 397 8.86 13.27 -5.51
CA ASP A 397 9.09 13.43 -4.06
C ASP A 397 8.16 12.56 -3.18
N GLY A 398 7.88 11.34 -3.65
CA GLY A 398 6.88 10.42 -3.09
C GLY A 398 7.35 9.62 -1.87
N ASN A 399 6.57 8.62 -1.47
CA ASN A 399 6.99 7.67 -0.43
C ASN A 399 7.39 6.33 -1.04
N LEU A 400 8.42 5.70 -0.49
CA LEU A 400 8.79 4.33 -0.82
C LEU A 400 8.49 3.43 0.36
N ILE A 401 7.63 2.43 0.17
CA ILE A 401 7.35 1.40 1.17
C ILE A 401 7.76 0.04 0.62
N ALA A 402 8.58 -0.66 1.42
CA ALA A 402 9.03 -2.01 1.14
C ALA A 402 8.57 -2.98 2.24
N VAL A 403 8.06 -4.13 1.83
CA VAL A 403 7.50 -5.18 2.69
C VAL A 403 8.43 -6.38 2.70
N TYR A 404 8.70 -6.84 3.91
CA TYR A 404 9.51 -8.01 4.22
C TYR A 404 8.69 -8.95 5.11
N THR A 405 9.11 -10.20 5.21
CA THR A 405 8.69 -11.13 6.25
C THR A 405 9.82 -11.32 7.25
N ASN A 406 9.54 -11.80 8.46
CA ASN A 406 10.61 -12.20 9.36
C ASN A 406 11.41 -13.39 8.80
N GLU A 407 10.79 -14.26 8.00
CA GLU A 407 11.43 -15.40 7.35
C GLU A 407 12.53 -14.97 6.37
N ASP A 408 12.39 -13.79 5.74
CA ASP A 408 13.37 -13.24 4.80
C ASP A 408 14.74 -12.98 5.42
N PHE A 409 14.80 -12.77 6.74
CA PHE A 409 16.06 -12.57 7.46
C PHE A 409 16.55 -13.84 8.16
N SER A 410 15.91 -14.99 7.91
CA SER A 410 16.28 -16.28 8.47
C SER A 410 17.33 -17.02 7.61
N GLU A 411 17.93 -18.07 8.17
CA GLU A 411 18.85 -18.97 7.46
C GLU A 411 18.17 -19.83 6.37
N TYR A 412 16.84 -19.83 6.32
CA TYR A 412 16.07 -20.50 5.26
C TYR A 412 15.86 -19.63 4.03
N SER A 413 16.07 -18.33 4.17
CA SER A 413 16.11 -17.40 3.05
C SER A 413 17.53 -16.88 2.84
N ASN A 414 17.74 -16.08 1.80
CA ASN A 414 19.02 -15.42 1.56
C ASN A 414 19.11 -14.14 2.40
N ALA A 415 19.29 -14.30 3.71
CA ALA A 415 19.33 -13.19 4.67
C ALA A 415 20.37 -12.12 4.29
N LYS A 416 21.56 -12.53 3.81
CA LYS A 416 22.61 -11.60 3.37
C LYS A 416 22.11 -10.71 2.22
N ARG A 417 21.51 -11.30 1.19
CA ARG A 417 20.89 -10.57 0.07
C ARG A 417 19.81 -9.62 0.58
N ASN A 418 18.93 -10.07 1.47
CA ASN A 418 17.80 -9.28 1.94
C ASN A 418 18.22 -8.11 2.84
N TYR A 419 19.28 -8.26 3.65
CA TYR A 419 19.92 -7.13 4.34
C TYR A 419 20.56 -6.12 3.36
N GLU A 420 21.19 -6.58 2.28
CA GLU A 420 21.73 -5.68 1.25
C GLU A 420 20.62 -4.95 0.47
N ILE A 421 19.51 -5.62 0.18
CA ILE A 421 18.30 -4.97 -0.39
C ILE A 421 17.79 -3.89 0.57
N LEU A 422 17.68 -4.20 1.87
CA LEU A 422 17.26 -3.23 2.89
C LEU A 422 18.20 -2.02 2.95
N LYS A 423 19.53 -2.22 2.84
CA LYS A 423 20.48 -1.10 2.74
C LYS A 423 20.27 -0.27 1.48
N ASN A 424 20.13 -0.92 0.32
CA ASN A 424 19.97 -0.26 -0.96
C ASN A 424 18.70 0.62 -0.97
N ILE A 425 17.58 0.07 -0.49
CA ILE A 425 16.31 0.79 -0.39
C ILE A 425 16.45 2.02 0.51
N ASN A 426 17.10 1.89 1.66
CA ASN A 426 17.31 2.98 2.62
C ASN A 426 18.51 3.89 2.29
N GLU A 427 19.15 3.72 1.13
CA GLU A 427 20.27 4.57 0.67
C GLU A 427 21.47 4.61 1.62
N ILE A 428 21.70 3.50 2.29
CA ILE A 428 22.83 3.35 3.22
C ILE A 428 24.06 2.99 2.41
N LYS A 429 25.13 3.78 2.62
CA LYS A 429 26.45 3.56 2.01
C LYS A 429 27.22 2.42 2.68
#